data_AF-A0A2V8TTD8-F1
#
_entry.id   AF-A0A2V8TTD8-F1
#
_cell.length_a   1.000
_cell.length_b   1.000
_cell.length_c   1.000
_cell.angle_alpha   90.00
_cell.angle_beta   90.00
_cell.angle_gamma   90.00
#
_symmetry.space_group_name_H-M   'P 1'
#
loop_
_entity.id
_entity.type
_entity.pdbx_description
1 polymer ?
#
loop_
_entity_poly.entity_id
_entity_poly.type
_entity_poly.pdbx_seq_one_letter_code
_entity_poly.pdbx_strand_id
1 'polypeptide(L)' 'SKTPTVVPIQEDDRRLIASDEKTKRFILGIGKQRIAFDFTTRVTKLPPTTGDQPADVLSFEKKKKPRRRNSVA' A
#
# COMPACT_ATOMS: atom_id res chain seq x y z
N SER A 1 -11.63 -5.33 34.17
CA SER A 1 -10.76 -6.03 33.22
C SER A 1 -10.52 -5.12 32.02
N LYS A 2 -9.28 -4.70 31.74
CA LYS A 2 -8.96 -3.90 30.54
C LYS A 2 -8.72 -4.89 29.39
N THR A 3 -9.67 -5.00 28.48
CA THR A 3 -9.46 -5.72 27.21
C THR A 3 -8.25 -5.12 26.50
N PRO A 4 -7.31 -5.95 26.00
CA PRO A 4 -6.15 -5.44 25.30
C PRO A 4 -6.62 -4.72 24.02
N THR A 5 -6.17 -3.47 23.85
CA THR A 5 -6.45 -2.63 22.67
C THR A 5 -5.94 -3.26 21.37
N VAL A 6 -5.06 -4.27 21.47
CA VAL A 6 -4.49 -5.01 20.36
C VAL A 6 -4.81 -6.48 20.53
N VAL A 7 -5.58 -7.04 19.60
CA VAL A 7 -5.90 -8.47 19.55
C VAL A 7 -5.17 -9.07 18.34
N PRO A 8 -4.48 -10.21 18.49
CA PRO A 8 -3.82 -10.87 17.37
C PRO A 8 -4.85 -11.34 16.34
N ILE A 9 -4.53 -11.12 15.06
CA ILE A 9 -5.33 -11.63 13.95
C ILE A 9 -5.14 -13.14 13.90
N GLN A 10 -6.23 -13.92 13.93
CA GLN A 10 -6.17 -15.38 13.87
C GLN A 10 -5.70 -15.85 12.48
N GLU A 11 -5.11 -17.04 12.38
CA GLU A 11 -4.53 -17.53 11.11
C GLU A 11 -5.59 -17.76 10.03
N ASP A 12 -6.75 -18.30 10.40
CA ASP A 12 -7.83 -18.63 9.47
C ASP A 12 -8.47 -17.40 8.80
N ASP A 13 -8.30 -16.22 9.42
CA ASP A 13 -8.81 -14.97 8.87
C ASP A 13 -7.89 -14.39 7.80
N ARG A 14 -6.68 -14.92 7.62
CA ARG A 14 -5.64 -14.36 6.75
C ARG A 14 -5.48 -15.16 5.48
N ARG A 15 -5.66 -14.49 4.34
CA ARG A 15 -5.46 -15.10 3.01
C ARG A 15 -4.68 -14.18 2.09
N LEU A 16 -3.64 -14.69 1.44
CA LEU A 16 -3.01 -13.98 0.33
C LEU A 16 -3.99 -13.95 -0.86
N ILE A 17 -4.36 -12.75 -1.29
CA ILE A 17 -5.29 -12.53 -2.41
C ILE A 17 -4.50 -12.41 -3.71
N ALA A 18 -3.43 -11.63 -3.71
CA ALA A 18 -2.60 -11.39 -4.88
C ALA A 18 -1.18 -10.97 -4.50
N SER A 19 -0.22 -11.24 -5.39
CA SER A 19 1.17 -10.83 -5.24
C SER A 19 1.74 -10.36 -6.58
N ASP A 20 2.42 -9.22 -6.56
CA ASP A 20 3.19 -8.66 -7.66
C ASP A 20 4.69 -8.71 -7.30
N GLU A 21 5.45 -9.55 -7.99
CA GLU A 21 6.89 -9.65 -7.77
C GLU A 21 7.69 -8.48 -8.35
N LYS A 22 7.15 -7.76 -9.35
CA LYS A 22 7.82 -6.66 -10.03
C LYS A 22 7.81 -5.41 -9.16
N THR A 23 6.64 -5.07 -8.61
CA THR A 23 6.51 -3.92 -7.69
C THR A 23 6.69 -4.31 -6.22
N LYS A 24 6.90 -5.61 -5.95
CA LYS A 24 7.02 -6.18 -4.60
C LYS A 24 5.81 -5.80 -3.74
N ARG A 25 4.62 -5.88 -4.33
CA ARG A 25 3.33 -5.55 -3.68
C ARG A 25 2.54 -6.82 -3.44
N PHE A 26 1.84 -6.92 -2.32
CA PHE A 26 0.90 -8.02 -2.10
C PHE A 26 -0.37 -7.55 -1.42
N ILE A 27 -1.48 -8.25 -1.67
CA ILE A 27 -2.79 -7.99 -1.08
C ILE A 27 -3.10 -9.11 -0.09
N LEU A 28 -3.33 -8.74 1.15
CA LEU A 28 -3.77 -9.62 2.22
C LEU A 28 -5.26 -9.39 2.52
N GLY A 29 -6.03 -10.47 2.50
CA GLY A 29 -7.38 -10.52 3.04
C GLY A 29 -7.32 -10.79 4.55
N ILE A 30 -8.04 -10.00 5.34
CA ILE A 30 -8.29 -10.22 6.78
C ILE A 30 -9.81 -10.16 6.99
N GLY A 31 -10.44 -11.32 7.13
CA GLY A 31 -11.91 -11.42 7.13
C GLY A 31 -12.52 -10.79 5.87
N LYS A 32 -13.35 -9.74 6.03
CA LYS A 32 -13.96 -8.97 4.92
C LYS A 32 -13.09 -7.81 4.42
N GLN A 33 -11.95 -7.56 5.04
CA GLN A 33 -11.07 -6.46 4.69
C GLN A 33 -9.99 -6.92 3.71
N ARG A 34 -9.62 -6.02 2.80
CA ARG A 34 -8.52 -6.21 1.84
C ARG A 34 -7.49 -5.13 2.09
N ILE A 35 -6.23 -5.51 2.26
CA ILE A 35 -5.13 -4.59 2.58
C ILE A 35 -3.98 -4.85 1.62
N ALA A 36 -3.54 -3.82 0.89
CA ALA A 36 -2.33 -3.88 0.08
C ALA A 36 -1.12 -3.41 0.87
N PHE A 37 -0.04 -4.17 0.78
CA PHE A 37 1.27 -3.85 1.31
C PHE A 37 2.25 -3.65 0.15
N ASP A 38 2.86 -2.47 0.09
CA ASP A 38 3.92 -2.18 -0.86
C ASP A 38 5.28 -2.28 -0.16
N PHE A 39 6.29 -2.80 -0.85
CA PHE A 39 7.66 -2.98 -0.31
C PHE A 39 8.28 -1.70 0.29
N THR A 40 7.81 -0.53 -0.17
CA THR A 40 8.25 0.77 0.34
C THR A 40 7.42 1.30 1.51
N THR A 41 6.77 0.42 2.28
CA THR A 41 6.08 0.67 3.57
C THR A 41 4.65 1.21 3.51
N ARG A 42 4.00 1.18 2.34
CA ARG A 42 2.60 1.66 2.25
C ARG A 42 1.61 0.57 2.56
N VAL A 43 0.70 0.91 3.46
CA VAL A 43 -0.45 0.09 3.81
C VAL A 43 -1.70 0.80 3.31
N THR A 44 -2.39 0.17 2.35
CA THR A 44 -3.61 0.75 1.76
C THR A 44 -4.78 -0.19 2.00
N LYS A 45 -5.84 0.31 2.66
CA LYS A 45 -7.11 -0.41 2.76
C LYS A 45 -7.81 -0.35 1.41
N LEU A 46 -8.18 -1.50 0.88
CA LEU A 46 -8.89 -1.63 -0.38
C LEU A 46 -10.40 -1.83 -0.15
N PRO A 47 -11.26 -1.26 -1.01
CA PRO A 47 -12.67 -1.62 -1.07
C PRO A 47 -12.88 -3.14 -1.25
N PRO A 48 -13.99 -3.69 -0.75
CA PRO A 48 -14.30 -5.11 -0.93
C PRO A 48 -14.41 -5.51 -2.41
N THR A 49 -14.80 -4.59 -3.28
CA THR A 49 -15.00 -4.80 -4.73
C THR A 49 -13.75 -4.61 -5.58
N THR A 50 -12.60 -4.27 -4.99
CA THR A 50 -11.36 -4.13 -5.75
C THR A 50 -10.97 -5.46 -6.37
N GLY A 51 -10.67 -5.47 -7.67
CA GLY A 51 -10.21 -6.68 -8.36
C GLY A 51 -8.93 -7.25 -7.75
N ASP A 52 -8.64 -8.50 -8.09
CA ASP A 52 -7.48 -9.21 -7.53
C ASP A 52 -6.16 -8.81 -8.20
N GLN A 53 -6.20 -7.93 -9.21
CA GLN A 53 -5.00 -7.45 -9.88
C GLN A 53 -4.36 -6.32 -9.08
N PRO A 54 -3.03 -6.36 -8.87
CA PRO A 54 -2.29 -5.27 -8.25
C PRO A 54 -2.44 -3.98 -9.09
N ALA A 55 -2.81 -2.87 -8.46
CA ALA A 55 -2.92 -1.61 -9.18
C ALA A 55 -1.54 -1.05 -9.53
N ASP A 56 -1.42 -0.42 -10.71
CA ASP A 56 -0.21 0.23 -11.17
C ASP A 56 0.31 1.26 -10.15
N VAL A 57 1.59 1.12 -9.78
CA VAL A 57 2.24 2.05 -8.85
C VAL A 57 2.67 3.30 -9.60
N LEU A 58 1.95 4.40 -9.41
CA LEU A 58 2.37 5.71 -9.93
C LEU A 58 3.61 6.21 -9.16
N SER A 59 4.64 6.59 -9.90
CA SER A 59 5.86 7.17 -9.33
C SER A 59 5.59 8.58 -8.78
N PHE A 60 6.29 8.97 -7.72
CA PHE A 60 6.19 10.33 -7.19
C PHE A 60 6.82 11.29 -8.19
N GLU A 61 6.01 12.19 -8.75
CA GLU A 61 6.54 13.31 -9.51
C GLU A 61 7.45 14.14 -8.59
N LYS A 62 8.77 14.07 -8.83
CA LYS A 62 9.73 14.97 -8.18
C LYS A 62 9.39 16.39 -8.63
N LYS A 63 8.90 17.22 -7.71
CA LYS A 63 8.75 18.66 -7.94
C LYS A 63 10.10 19.23 -8.42
N LYS A 64 10.18 19.66 -9.68
CA LYS A 64 11.39 20.29 -10.23
C LYS A 64 11.62 21.62 -9.48
N LYS A 65 12.80 21.78 -8.85
CA LYS A 65 13.19 23.07 -8.26
C LYS A 65 13.27 24.12 -9.36
N PRO A 66 12.70 25.33 -9.17
CA PRO A 66 12.80 26.39 -10.17
C PRO A 66 14.28 26.76 -10.37
N ARG A 67 14.74 26.70 -11.62
CA ARG A 67 16.09 27.18 -12.00
C ARG A 67 16.10 28.70 -11.82
N ARG A 68 16.88 29.20 -10.86
CA ARG A 68 17.21 30.63 -10.79
C ARG A 68 17.99 30.99 -12.06
N ARG A 69 17.39 31.83 -12.90
CA ARG A 69 18.04 32.44 -14.05
C ARG A 69 18.86 33.60 -13.50
N ASN A 70 20.17 33.45 -13.37
CA ASN A 70 21.03 34.58 -13.08
C ASN A 70 21.06 35.45 -14.35
N SER A 71 20.43 36.62 -14.29
CA SER A 71 20.63 37.69 -15.25
C SER A 71 22.04 38.23 -15.07
N VAL A 72 22.89 38.02 -16.08
CA VAL A 72 24.19 38.68 -16.20
C VAL A 72 23.91 40.12 -16.60
N ALA A 73 24.39 41.07 -15.79
CA ALA A 73 24.44 42.50 -16.12
C ALA A 73 25.74 42.82 -16.86
#